data_AF-A0A1E7KRA4-F1
#
_entry.id   AF-A0A1E7KRA4-F1
#
_cell.length_a   1.000
_cell.length_b   1.000
_cell.length_c   1.000
_cell.angle_alpha   90.00
_cell.angle_beta   90.00
_cell.angle_gamma   90.00
#
_symmetry.space_group_name_H-M   'P 1'
#
loop_
_entity.id
_entity.type
_entity.pdbx_description
1 polymer ?
#
loop_
_entity_poly.entity_id
_entity_poly.type
_entity_poly.pdbx_seq_one_letter_code
_entity_poly.pdbx_strand_id
1 'polypeptide(L)'
;GPVFVFPGQGSQWVGMARELLGESVVFAEAMGECERALEPFVGWSLVGVLGDEEMLGRVDVVQPVLWAVMVSLSRVWEWFGVVPAAVVGHSQGEIAAAVVSGALSLEEGARVVAVRSGLIGGRLAGGGGMVSVGLSRLGVEELLVECGVVGVSVAAVNG
;
A
#
# COMPACT_ATOMS: atom_id res chain seq x y z
N GLY A 1 10.27 -20.91 2.47
CA GLY A 1 9.27 -20.47 1.48
C GLY A 1 9.85 -19.40 0.57
N PRO A 2 9.02 -18.82 -0.33
CA PRO A 2 9.41 -17.73 -1.21
C PRO A 2 9.62 -16.41 -0.45
N VAL A 3 10.05 -15.36 -1.15
CA VAL A 3 10.02 -13.98 -0.63
C VAL A 3 8.73 -13.33 -1.10
N PHE A 4 7.93 -12.78 -0.17
CA PHE A 4 6.78 -11.95 -0.53
C PHE A 4 7.21 -10.50 -0.68
N VAL A 5 6.78 -9.88 -1.79
CA VAL A 5 7.10 -8.49 -2.12
C VAL A 5 5.82 -7.67 -2.12
N PHE A 6 5.79 -6.64 -1.28
CA PHE A 6 4.64 -5.78 -1.06
C PHE A 6 4.88 -4.40 -1.70
N PRO A 7 4.26 -4.10 -2.86
CA PRO A 7 4.51 -2.85 -3.57
C PRO A 7 3.94 -1.63 -2.85
N GLY A 8 4.36 -0.45 -3.31
CA GLY A 8 3.79 0.83 -2.90
C GLY A 8 2.44 1.13 -3.55
N GLN A 9 2.06 2.40 -3.55
CA GLN A 9 0.88 2.88 -4.29
C GLN A 9 1.14 2.86 -5.80
N GLY A 10 0.11 2.55 -6.59
CA GLY A 10 0.16 2.55 -8.06
C GLY A 10 -0.43 1.30 -8.71
N SER A 11 -0.60 0.21 -7.96
CA SER A 11 -1.17 -1.06 -8.46
C SER A 11 -2.70 -1.14 -8.34
N GLN A 12 -3.34 -0.12 -7.77
CA GLN A 12 -4.79 -0.09 -7.59
C GLN A 12 -5.55 0.02 -8.91
N TRP A 13 -6.73 -0.60 -8.97
CA TRP A 13 -7.70 -0.40 -10.03
C TRP A 13 -9.12 -0.58 -9.47
N VAL A 14 -10.10 0.03 -10.14
CA VAL A 14 -11.50 0.00 -9.70
C VAL A 14 -12.02 -1.44 -9.75
N GLY A 15 -12.36 -1.99 -8.59
CA GLY A 15 -12.87 -3.35 -8.45
C GLY A 15 -11.83 -4.42 -8.11
N MET A 16 -10.56 -4.06 -7.82
CA MET A 16 -9.43 -4.98 -7.69
C MET A 16 -9.54 -6.17 -6.73
N ALA A 17 -10.52 -6.18 -5.83
CA ALA A 17 -10.73 -7.22 -4.83
C ALA A 17 -12.15 -7.84 -4.89
N ARG A 18 -13.02 -7.36 -5.78
CA ARG A 18 -14.46 -7.69 -5.75
C ARG A 18 -14.76 -9.15 -6.05
N GLU A 19 -14.06 -9.73 -7.03
CA GLU A 19 -14.24 -11.13 -7.40
C GLU A 19 -13.75 -12.05 -6.29
N LEU A 20 -12.55 -11.80 -5.75
CA LEU A 20 -11.99 -12.59 -4.64
C LEU A 20 -12.83 -12.50 -3.35
N LEU A 21 -13.52 -11.38 -3.09
CA LEU A 21 -14.48 -11.28 -1.98
C LEU A 21 -15.66 -12.27 -2.14
N GLY A 22 -16.06 -12.59 -3.37
CA GLY A 22 -17.14 -13.54 -3.66
C GLY A 22 -16.67 -15.00 -3.78
N GLU A 23 -15.42 -15.21 -4.17
CA GLU A 23 -14.90 -16.54 -4.52
C GLU A 23 -14.00 -17.18 -3.47
N SER A 24 -13.36 -16.39 -2.60
CA SER A 24 -12.42 -16.88 -1.59
C SER A 24 -12.85 -16.47 -0.19
N VAL A 25 -13.36 -17.44 0.58
CA VAL A 25 -13.76 -17.24 1.98
C VAL A 25 -12.60 -16.72 2.82
N VAL A 26 -11.40 -17.26 2.62
CA VAL A 26 -10.18 -16.82 3.34
C VAL A 26 -9.85 -15.36 3.05
N PHE A 27 -9.98 -14.95 1.79
CA PHE A 27 -9.76 -13.56 1.41
C PHE A 27 -10.83 -12.64 2.03
N ALA A 28 -12.11 -13.06 1.97
CA ALA A 28 -13.21 -12.29 2.51
C ALA A 28 -13.13 -12.11 4.04
N GLU A 29 -12.75 -13.17 4.77
CA GLU A 29 -12.53 -13.12 6.21
C GLU A 29 -11.38 -12.17 6.57
N ALA A 30 -10.24 -12.28 5.89
CA ALA A 30 -9.09 -11.40 6.10
C ALA A 30 -9.40 -9.93 5.77
N MET A 31 -10.15 -9.67 4.69
CA MET A 31 -10.62 -8.33 4.35
C MET A 31 -11.55 -7.78 5.44
N GLY A 32 -12.45 -8.60 5.98
CA GLY A 32 -13.33 -8.21 7.08
C GLY A 32 -12.57 -7.93 8.39
N GLU A 33 -11.50 -8.67 8.69
CA GLU A 33 -10.58 -8.37 9.79
C GLU A 33 -9.89 -7.02 9.60
N CYS A 34 -9.39 -6.76 8.38
CA CYS A 34 -8.79 -5.48 8.05
C CYS A 34 -9.79 -4.32 8.16
N GLU A 35 -11.04 -4.51 7.73
CA GLU A 35 -12.10 -3.49 7.87
C GLU A 35 -12.35 -3.13 9.33
N ARG A 36 -12.48 -4.14 10.21
CA ARG A 36 -12.65 -3.91 11.67
C ARG A 36 -11.45 -3.21 12.28
N ALA A 37 -10.23 -3.57 11.87
CA ALA A 37 -9.02 -2.94 12.38
C ALA A 37 -8.88 -1.47 11.92
N LEU A 38 -9.40 -1.13 10.74
CA LEU A 38 -9.39 0.22 10.18
C LEU A 38 -10.51 1.12 10.73
N GLU A 39 -11.65 0.55 11.12
CA GLU A 39 -12.85 1.28 11.57
C GLU A 39 -12.57 2.45 12.54
N PRO A 40 -11.68 2.36 13.55
CA PRO A 40 -11.42 3.47 14.46
C PRO A 40 -10.72 4.68 13.82
N PHE A 41 -10.14 4.52 12.63
CA PHE A 41 -9.27 5.50 11.99
C PHE A 41 -9.84 6.09 10.70
N VAL A 42 -10.90 5.49 10.14
CA VAL A 42 -11.46 5.88 8.83
C VAL A 42 -12.97 6.10 8.91
N GLY A 43 -13.49 6.99 8.06
CA GLY A 43 -14.92 7.31 7.98
C GLY A 43 -15.66 6.64 6.83
N TRP A 44 -15.10 5.58 6.25
CA TRP A 44 -15.61 4.90 5.05
C TRP A 44 -15.55 3.37 5.22
N SER A 45 -16.37 2.63 4.49
CA SER A 45 -16.32 1.16 4.46
C SER A 45 -15.29 0.65 3.46
N LEU A 46 -14.47 -0.30 3.89
CA LEU A 46 -13.42 -0.89 3.06
C LEU A 46 -13.98 -1.55 1.82
N VAL A 47 -15.05 -2.34 1.97
CA VAL A 47 -15.71 -2.97 0.83
C VAL A 47 -16.48 -1.95 0.00
N GLY A 48 -17.07 -0.94 0.64
CA GLY A 48 -17.84 0.12 -0.01
C GLY A 48 -17.04 0.92 -1.05
N VAL A 49 -15.76 1.20 -0.77
CA VAL A 49 -14.92 2.05 -1.65
C VAL A 49 -14.27 1.29 -2.81
N LEU A 50 -14.33 -0.04 -2.86
CA LEU A 50 -13.64 -0.84 -3.89
C LEU A 50 -14.14 -0.55 -5.32
N GLY A 51 -15.39 -0.11 -5.46
CA GLY A 51 -16.01 0.22 -6.74
C GLY A 51 -16.04 1.72 -7.06
N ASP A 52 -15.44 2.55 -6.22
CA ASP A 52 -15.53 4.01 -6.32
C ASP A 52 -14.18 4.58 -6.76
N GLU A 53 -14.11 5.01 -8.02
CA GLU A 53 -12.90 5.57 -8.62
C GLU A 53 -12.45 6.86 -7.94
N GLU A 54 -13.39 7.74 -7.58
CA GLU A 54 -13.08 9.01 -6.93
C GLU A 54 -12.48 8.77 -5.54
N MET A 55 -13.08 7.84 -4.79
CA MET A 55 -12.55 7.44 -3.48
C MET A 55 -11.17 6.78 -3.61
N LEU A 56 -10.96 5.87 -4.57
CA LEU A 56 -9.64 5.27 -4.82
C LEU A 56 -8.60 6.25 -5.36
N GLY A 57 -9.01 7.44 -5.83
CA GLY A 57 -8.11 8.54 -6.16
C GLY A 57 -7.51 9.24 -4.94
N ARG A 58 -8.13 9.10 -3.77
CA ARG A 58 -7.69 9.75 -2.52
C ARG A 58 -6.62 8.93 -1.83
N VAL A 59 -5.48 9.56 -1.50
CA VAL A 59 -4.34 8.90 -0.85
C VAL A 59 -4.70 8.31 0.51
N ASP A 60 -5.57 8.99 1.28
CA ASP A 60 -6.04 8.55 2.59
C ASP A 60 -6.95 7.31 2.53
N VAL A 61 -7.48 6.99 1.34
CA VAL A 61 -8.31 5.81 1.07
C VAL A 61 -7.47 4.70 0.43
N VAL A 62 -6.79 5.01 -0.68
CA VAL A 62 -6.11 3.99 -1.51
C VAL A 62 -5.01 3.26 -0.75
N GLN A 63 -4.31 3.93 0.16
CA GLN A 63 -3.22 3.34 0.94
C GLN A 63 -3.74 2.27 1.92
N PRO A 64 -4.70 2.56 2.81
CA PRO A 64 -5.38 1.54 3.61
C PRO A 64 -6.02 0.41 2.80
N VAL A 65 -6.66 0.73 1.66
CA VAL A 65 -7.29 -0.31 0.81
C VAL A 65 -6.24 -1.26 0.24
N LEU A 66 -5.14 -0.74 -0.31
CA LEU A 66 -4.04 -1.57 -0.82
C LEU A 66 -3.39 -2.40 0.29
N TRP A 67 -3.21 -1.83 1.48
CA TRP A 67 -2.72 -2.57 2.65
C TRP A 67 -3.62 -3.76 2.99
N ALA A 68 -4.93 -3.55 3.07
CA ALA A 68 -5.89 -4.63 3.37
C ALA A 68 -5.89 -5.71 2.28
N VAL A 69 -5.82 -5.34 1.00
CA VAL A 69 -5.73 -6.29 -0.11
C VAL A 69 -4.44 -7.11 -0.03
N MET A 70 -3.30 -6.46 0.22
CA MET A 70 -2.01 -7.14 0.34
C MET A 70 -1.96 -8.13 1.50
N VAL A 71 -2.46 -7.73 2.68
CA VAL A 71 -2.56 -8.61 3.85
C VAL A 71 -3.52 -9.77 3.58
N SER A 72 -4.65 -9.51 2.92
CA SER A 72 -5.63 -10.57 2.60
C SER A 72 -5.12 -11.55 1.56
N LEU A 73 -4.38 -11.09 0.55
CA LEU A 73 -3.71 -11.96 -0.42
C LEU A 73 -2.64 -12.84 0.25
N SER A 74 -1.91 -12.34 1.25
CA SER A 74 -0.94 -13.18 1.96
C SER A 74 -1.63 -14.32 2.71
N ARG A 75 -2.82 -14.08 3.30
CA ARG A 75 -3.63 -15.14 3.93
C ARG A 75 -4.09 -16.20 2.93
N VAL A 76 -4.45 -15.80 1.72
CA VAL A 76 -4.78 -16.76 0.65
C VAL A 76 -3.57 -17.62 0.30
N TRP A 77 -2.39 -17.04 0.15
CA TRP A 77 -1.17 -17.83 -0.10
C TRP A 77 -0.86 -18.80 1.04
N GLU A 78 -0.96 -18.35 2.29
CA GLU A 78 -0.77 -19.18 3.47
C GLU A 78 -1.75 -20.36 3.51
N TRP A 79 -3.02 -20.14 3.12
CA TRP A 79 -4.03 -21.19 3.02
C TRP A 79 -3.66 -22.29 2.02
N PHE A 80 -2.99 -21.94 0.93
CA PHE A 80 -2.43 -22.92 -0.01
C PHE A 80 -1.08 -23.52 0.43
N GLY A 81 -0.66 -23.27 1.68
CA GLY A 81 0.60 -23.78 2.25
C GLY A 81 1.84 -22.99 1.84
N VAL A 82 1.68 -21.82 1.20
CA VAL A 82 2.80 -20.96 0.78
C VAL A 82 3.07 -19.92 1.84
N VAL A 83 4.02 -20.22 2.73
CA VAL A 83 4.45 -19.32 3.81
C VAL A 83 5.77 -18.64 3.41
N PRO A 84 5.91 -17.31 3.54
CA PRO A 84 7.13 -16.60 3.14
C PRO A 84 8.33 -16.97 4.03
N ALA A 85 9.52 -17.10 3.44
CA ALA A 85 10.78 -17.14 4.20
C ALA A 85 11.27 -15.73 4.59
N ALA A 86 10.88 -14.73 3.80
CA ALA A 86 11.16 -13.32 4.04
C ALA A 86 10.08 -12.46 3.39
N VAL A 87 10.00 -11.21 3.85
CA VAL A 87 9.12 -10.19 3.29
C VAL A 87 9.93 -8.95 2.95
N VAL A 88 9.55 -8.25 1.89
CA VAL A 88 10.10 -6.94 1.53
C VAL A 88 8.95 -6.04 1.14
N GLY A 89 8.94 -4.81 1.66
CA GLY A 89 7.97 -3.80 1.28
C GLY A 89 8.64 -2.63 0.57
N HIS A 90 7.88 -1.94 -0.28
CA HIS A 90 8.32 -0.70 -0.91
C HIS A 90 7.48 0.47 -0.40
N SER A 91 8.11 1.40 0.32
CA SER A 91 7.44 2.56 0.91
C SER A 91 6.24 2.12 1.78
N GLN A 92 5.00 2.49 1.44
CA GLN A 92 3.83 2.06 2.21
C GLN A 92 3.65 0.53 2.28
N GLY A 93 4.18 -0.22 1.30
CA GLY A 93 4.10 -1.68 1.28
C GLY A 93 4.83 -2.33 2.45
N GLU A 94 5.78 -1.62 3.09
CA GLU A 94 6.44 -2.09 4.31
C GLU A 94 5.47 -2.29 5.47
N ILE A 95 4.34 -1.56 5.50
CA ILE A 95 3.34 -1.71 6.56
C ILE A 95 2.65 -3.08 6.42
N ALA A 96 2.33 -3.50 5.19
CA ALA A 96 1.80 -4.84 4.94
C ALA A 96 2.85 -5.92 5.24
N ALA A 97 4.10 -5.73 4.80
CA ALA A 97 5.20 -6.64 5.09
C ALA A 97 5.42 -6.83 6.60
N ALA A 98 5.37 -5.74 7.39
CA ALA A 98 5.51 -5.78 8.83
C ALA A 98 4.38 -6.58 9.51
N VAL A 99 3.14 -6.44 9.03
CA VAL A 99 2.00 -7.25 9.52
C VAL A 99 2.18 -8.73 9.15
N VAL A 100 2.51 -9.03 7.89
CA VAL A 100 2.65 -10.43 7.42
C VAL A 100 3.83 -11.14 8.09
N SER A 101 4.91 -10.42 8.41
CA SER A 101 6.02 -11.00 9.20
C SER A 101 5.73 -11.15 10.69
N GLY A 102 4.62 -10.60 11.19
CA GLY A 102 4.29 -10.56 12.61
C GLY A 102 5.06 -9.51 13.41
N ALA A 103 5.79 -8.59 12.75
CA ALA A 103 6.48 -7.48 13.41
C ALA A 103 5.51 -6.40 13.92
N LEU A 104 4.34 -6.28 13.30
CA LEU A 104 3.20 -5.49 13.77
C LEU A 104 1.97 -6.37 13.89
N SER A 105 1.11 -6.09 14.88
CA SER A 105 -0.25 -6.62 14.90
C SER A 105 -1.08 -6.05 13.74
N LEU A 106 -2.23 -6.68 13.45
CA LEU A 106 -3.13 -6.18 12.41
C LEU A 106 -3.65 -4.77 12.75
N GLU A 107 -3.99 -4.53 14.01
CA GLU A 107 -4.47 -3.25 14.54
C GLU A 107 -3.38 -2.18 14.51
N GLU A 108 -2.14 -2.54 14.83
CA GLU A 108 -1.00 -1.64 14.71
C GLU A 108 -0.75 -1.26 13.24
N GLY A 109 -0.79 -2.24 12.33
CA GLY A 109 -0.70 -2.01 10.89
C GLY A 109 -1.80 -1.08 10.37
N ALA A 110 -3.06 -1.34 10.76
CA ALA A 110 -4.22 -0.52 10.41
C ALA A 110 -4.07 0.92 10.89
N ARG A 111 -3.63 1.12 12.14
CA ARG A 111 -3.36 2.44 12.70
C ARG A 111 -2.27 3.16 11.92
N VAL A 112 -1.14 2.49 11.66
CA VAL A 112 0.00 3.09 10.96
C VAL A 112 -0.41 3.50 9.55
N VAL A 113 -1.07 2.63 8.78
CA VAL A 113 -1.46 2.95 7.40
C VAL A 113 -2.49 4.08 7.35
N ALA A 114 -3.51 4.05 8.20
CA ALA A 114 -4.58 5.06 8.19
C ALA A 114 -4.10 6.43 8.66
N VAL A 115 -3.32 6.50 9.76
CA VAL A 115 -2.80 7.77 10.25
C VAL A 115 -1.78 8.37 9.29
N ARG A 116 -0.88 7.54 8.73
CA ARG A 116 0.11 7.97 7.74
C ARG A 116 -0.57 8.54 6.50
N SER A 117 -1.51 7.78 5.91
CA SER A 117 -2.19 8.19 4.68
C SER A 117 -3.05 9.45 4.91
N GLY A 118 -3.72 9.56 6.05
CA GLY A 118 -4.48 10.74 6.46
C GLY A 118 -3.62 11.99 6.62
N LEU A 119 -2.42 11.87 7.20
CA LEU A 119 -1.48 12.99 7.29
C LEU A 119 -0.98 13.44 5.90
N ILE A 120 -0.68 12.49 5.01
CA ILE A 120 -0.27 12.81 3.64
C ILE A 120 -1.41 13.52 2.90
N GLY A 121 -2.62 12.96 2.93
CA GLY A 121 -3.79 13.52 2.25
C GLY A 121 -4.20 14.89 2.80
N GLY A 122 -4.17 15.07 4.11
CA GLY A 122 -4.61 16.31 4.75
C GLY A 122 -3.58 17.44 4.80
N ARG A 123 -2.28 17.15 4.67
CA ARG A 123 -1.22 18.16 4.86
C ARG A 123 -0.22 18.30 3.72
N LEU A 124 -0.01 17.26 2.92
CA LEU A 124 1.01 17.25 1.86
C LEU A 124 0.42 17.26 0.46
N ALA A 125 -0.87 16.93 0.31
CA ALA A 125 -1.56 16.99 -0.96
C ALA A 125 -1.49 18.40 -1.57
N GLY A 126 -1.09 18.47 -2.84
CA GLY A 126 -0.95 19.73 -3.59
C GLY A 126 0.35 20.51 -3.36
N GLY A 127 1.21 20.10 -2.43
CA GLY A 127 2.48 20.78 -2.11
C GLY A 127 3.70 20.30 -2.92
N GLY A 128 3.54 19.27 -3.75
CA GLY A 128 4.63 18.67 -4.52
C GLY A 128 4.14 17.57 -5.46
N GLY A 129 5.07 16.94 -6.17
CA GLY A 129 4.78 15.86 -7.11
C GLY A 129 5.89 14.81 -7.13
N MET A 130 5.60 13.68 -7.77
CA MET A 130 6.55 12.60 -8.00
C MET A 130 6.50 12.19 -9.47
N VAL A 131 7.64 11.78 -10.01
CA VAL A 131 7.77 11.32 -11.39
C VAL A 131 8.72 10.13 -11.47
N SER A 132 8.43 9.18 -12.35
CA SER A 132 9.32 8.08 -12.68
C SER A 132 10.24 8.50 -13.82
N VAL A 133 11.55 8.27 -13.68
CA VAL A 133 12.57 8.63 -14.66
C VAL A 133 13.36 7.39 -15.04
N GLY A 134 13.47 7.10 -16.34
CA GLY A 134 14.22 5.96 -16.87
C GLY A 134 15.74 6.19 -16.88
N LEU A 135 16.30 6.68 -15.79
CA LEU A 135 17.74 6.93 -15.60
C LEU A 135 18.21 6.25 -14.30
N SER A 136 19.50 5.95 -14.24
CA SER A 136 20.12 5.50 -12.98
C SER A 136 20.07 6.62 -11.94
N ARG A 137 20.22 6.25 -10.66
CA ARG A 137 20.33 7.23 -9.55
C ARG A 137 21.37 8.31 -9.85
N LEU A 138 22.56 7.89 -10.30
CA LEU A 138 23.65 8.82 -10.62
C LEU A 138 23.26 9.75 -11.77
N GLY A 139 22.64 9.22 -12.83
CA GLY A 139 22.19 10.05 -13.95
C GLY A 139 21.11 11.06 -13.57
N VAL A 140 20.21 10.72 -12.64
CA VAL A 140 19.24 11.69 -12.09
C VAL A 140 19.95 12.75 -11.24
N GLU A 141 20.88 12.36 -10.37
CA GLU A 141 21.63 13.30 -9.52
C GLU A 141 22.48 14.28 -10.36
N GLU A 142 23.15 13.80 -11.41
CA GLU A 142 23.88 14.62 -12.37
C GLU A 142 22.94 15.61 -13.10
N LEU A 143 21.80 15.12 -13.61
CA LEU A 143 20.81 15.95 -14.30
C LEU A 143 20.26 17.07 -13.40
N LEU A 144 19.99 16.77 -12.13
CA LEU A 144 19.51 17.77 -11.18
C LEU A 144 20.55 18.88 -10.95
N VAL A 145 21.84 18.53 -10.87
CA VAL A 145 22.93 19.48 -10.73
C VAL A 145 23.11 20.31 -12.02
N GLU A 146 23.16 19.67 -13.18
CA GLU A 146 23.35 20.33 -14.47
C GLU A 146 22.22 21.32 -14.79
N CYS A 147 20.98 20.96 -14.48
CA CYS A 147 19.82 21.83 -14.68
C CYS A 147 19.62 22.84 -13.53
N GLY A 148 20.43 22.81 -12.47
CA GLY A 148 20.29 23.70 -11.31
C GLY A 148 18.96 23.56 -10.57
N VAL A 149 18.37 22.35 -10.58
CA VAL A 149 17.06 22.08 -9.96
C VAL A 149 17.25 21.93 -8.45
N VAL A 150 16.47 22.68 -7.67
CA VAL A 150 16.43 22.62 -6.21
C VAL A 150 15.08 22.12 -5.72
N GLY A 151 15.04 21.49 -4.53
CA GLY A 151 13.79 20.99 -3.94
C GLY A 151 13.29 19.66 -4.52
N VAL A 152 14.13 18.95 -5.28
CA VAL A 152 13.86 17.61 -5.82
C VAL A 152 14.85 16.61 -5.24
N SER A 153 14.36 15.43 -4.88
CA SER A 153 15.16 14.34 -4.32
C SER A 153 14.84 13.03 -5.02
N VAL A 154 15.82 12.13 -5.10
CA VAL A 154 15.58 10.74 -5.51
C VAL A 154 14.79 10.04 -4.40
N ALA A 155 13.53 9.72 -4.68
CA ALA A 155 12.62 9.11 -3.69
C ALA A 155 12.77 7.58 -3.60
N ALA A 156 13.05 6.92 -4.72
CA ALA A 156 13.22 5.46 -4.81
C ALA A 156 14.09 5.09 -6.02
N VAL A 157 14.79 3.96 -5.92
CA VAL A 157 15.55 3.34 -7.02
C VAL A 157 14.99 1.94 -7.22
N ASN A 158 14.29 1.72 -8.33
CA ASN A 158 13.49 0.51 -8.56
C ASN A 158 14.16 -0.51 -9.49
N GLY A 159 15.25 -0.14 -10.16
CA GLY A 159 15.98 -0.96 -11.14
C GLY A 159 16.94 -0.13 -11.98
#